data_AF-A0A2J0L4W6-F1
#
_entry.id   AF-A0A2J0L4W6-F1
#
_cell.length_a   1.000
_cell.length_b   1.000
_cell.length_c   1.000
_cell.angle_alpha   90.00
_cell.angle_beta   90.00
_cell.angle_gamma   90.00
#
_symmetry.space_group_name_H-M   'P 1'
#
loop_
_entity.id
_entity.type
_entity.pdbx_description
1 polymer ?
#
loop_
_entity_poly.entity_id
_entity_poly.type
_entity_poly.pdbx_seq_one_letter_code
_entity_poly.pdbx_strand_id
1 'polypeptide(L)'
;MQALIKRFLKYWLPLYVYAGIIFYFSSMPKPLLDISIPYFDKFLHLIEYAVFGILMGRAFKSSPREVLYKNFKILAVLAVAAYGASD
;
A
#
# COMPACT_ATOMS: atom_id res chain seq x y z
N MET A 1 23.27 4.49 11.67
CA MET A 1 22.14 3.68 12.19
C MET A 1 20.87 4.50 12.46
N GLN A 2 20.94 5.56 13.28
CA GLN A 2 19.75 6.32 13.69
C GLN A 2 18.93 6.92 12.54
N ALA A 3 19.58 7.46 11.50
CA ALA A 3 18.90 8.03 10.35
C ALA A 3 18.10 6.99 9.54
N LEU A 4 18.58 5.74 9.46
CA LEU A 4 17.90 4.64 8.78
C LEU A 4 16.64 4.23 9.54
N ILE A 5 16.73 4.14 10.88
CA ILE A 5 15.58 3.82 11.75
C ILE A 5 14.51 4.91 11.64
N LYS A 6 14.89 6.20 11.73
CA LYS A 6 13.96 7.32 11.57
C LYS A 6 13.26 7.29 10.20
N ARG A 7 14.00 6.97 9.14
CA ARG A 7 13.46 6.83 7.77
C ARG A 7 12.52 5.63 7.66
N PHE A 8 12.90 4.48 8.22
CA PHE A 8 12.04 3.30 8.27
C PHE A 8 10.72 3.61 8.97
N LEU A 9 10.78 4.14 10.20
CA LEU A 9 9.60 4.49 11.00
C LEU A 9 8.69 5.52 10.31
N LYS A 10 9.26 6.49 9.60
CA LYS A 10 8.50 7.54 8.93
C LYS A 10 7.85 7.11 7.61
N TYR A 11 8.52 6.24 6.84
CA TYR A 11 8.11 5.95 5.46
C TYR A 11 7.68 4.51 5.23
N TRP A 12 8.39 3.54 5.82
CA TRP A 12 8.16 2.11 5.61
C TRP A 12 7.19 1.51 6.62
N LEU A 13 7.25 1.91 7.89
CA LEU A 13 6.32 1.42 8.90
C LEU A 13 4.85 1.72 8.54
N PRO A 14 4.47 2.95 8.13
CA PRO A 14 3.08 3.22 7.72
C PRO A 14 2.64 2.40 6.51
N LEU A 15 3.57 2.12 5.58
CA LEU A 15 3.30 1.29 4.41
C LEU A 15 2.94 -0.15 4.82
N TYR A 16 3.76 -0.77 5.67
CA TYR A 16 3.52 -2.15 6.12
C TYR A 16 2.30 -2.28 7.02
N VAL A 17 2.07 -1.31 7.90
CA VAL A 17 0.84 -1.26 8.73
C VAL A 17 -0.39 -1.18 7.83
N TYR A 18 -0.36 -0.32 6.81
CA TYR A 18 -1.49 -0.17 5.89
C TYR A 18 -1.72 -1.42 5.03
N ALA A 19 -0.66 -2.07 4.54
CA ALA A 19 -0.77 -3.36 3.87
C ALA A 19 -1.45 -4.41 4.79
N GLY A 20 -0.98 -4.53 6.04
CA GLY A 20 -1.58 -5.45 7.00
C GLY A 20 -3.08 -5.19 7.22
N ILE A 21 -3.50 -3.92 7.24
CA ILE A 21 -4.91 -3.54 7.35
C ILE A 21 -5.72 -4.03 6.13
N ILE A 22 -5.25 -3.78 4.90
CA ILE A 22 -5.91 -4.23 3.67
C ILE A 22 -6.11 -5.75 3.71
N PHE A 23 -5.02 -6.50 3.89
CA PHE A 23 -5.04 -7.95 3.87
C PHE A 23 -5.95 -8.54 4.96
N TYR A 24 -5.93 -7.93 6.15
CA TYR A 24 -6.78 -8.35 7.26
C TYR A 24 -8.27 -8.21 6.92
N PHE A 25 -8.69 -7.06 6.39
CA PHE A 25 -10.08 -6.83 6.01
C PHE A 25 -10.51 -7.66 4.79
N SER A 26 -9.63 -7.81 3.80
CA SER A 26 -9.88 -8.67 2.64
C SER A 26 -10.06 -10.14 3.02
N SER A 27 -9.34 -10.63 4.04
CA SER A 27 -9.47 -12.01 4.51
C SER A 27 -10.80 -12.33 5.23
N MET A 28 -11.62 -11.33 5.54
CA MET A 28 -12.89 -11.55 6.24
C MET A 28 -13.99 -12.06 5.28
N PRO A 29 -14.88 -12.98 5.72
CA PRO A 29 -15.95 -13.51 4.87
C PRO A 29 -17.02 -12.49 4.48
N LYS A 30 -17.25 -11.49 5.35
CA LYS A 30 -18.20 -10.37 5.18
C LYS A 30 -17.66 -9.12 5.88
N PRO A 31 -16.66 -8.44 5.31
CA PRO A 31 -16.04 -7.28 5.95
C PRO A 31 -16.96 -6.06 5.95
N LEU A 32 -17.91 -5.99 5.01
CA LEU A 32 -18.81 -4.87 4.82
C LEU A 32 -20.26 -5.25 5.13
N LEU A 33 -21.00 -4.29 5.70
CA LEU A 33 -22.46 -4.33 5.72
C LEU A 33 -22.98 -4.42 4.28
N ASP A 34 -24.11 -5.09 4.07
CA ASP A 34 -24.80 -5.13 2.77
C ASP A 34 -25.26 -3.71 2.39
N ILE A 35 -24.35 -2.96 1.78
CA ILE A 35 -24.60 -1.64 1.24
C ILE A 35 -25.15 -1.84 -0.18
N SER A 36 -26.35 -1.35 -0.43
CA SER A 36 -27.07 -1.51 -1.71
C SER A 36 -26.50 -0.70 -2.88
N ILE A 37 -25.28 -0.18 -2.76
CA ILE A 37 -24.60 0.57 -3.82
C ILE A 37 -23.86 -0.44 -4.72
N PRO A 38 -24.17 -0.48 -6.03
CA PRO A 38 -23.48 -1.37 -6.97
C PRO A 38 -21.97 -1.13 -6.96
N TYR A 39 -21.18 -2.21 -6.90
CA TYR A 39 -19.72 -2.18 -6.98
C TYR A 39 -19.00 -1.40 -5.86
N PHE A 40 -19.68 -1.16 -4.73
CA PHE A 40 -19.10 -0.41 -3.61
C PHE A 40 -17.84 -1.07 -3.05
N ASP A 41 -17.83 -2.39 -2.98
CA ASP A 41 -16.68 -3.23 -2.67
C ASP A 41 -15.47 -2.89 -3.54
N LYS A 42 -15.66 -2.81 -4.87
CA LYS A 42 -14.60 -2.50 -5.84
C LYS A 42 -14.13 -1.06 -5.74
N PHE A 43 -15.04 -0.13 -5.49
CA PHE A 43 -14.69 1.27 -5.28
C PHE A 43 -13.84 1.45 -4.01
N LEU A 44 -14.19 0.74 -2.93
CA LEU A 44 -13.40 0.74 -1.71
C LEU A 44 -12.00 0.16 -1.95
N HIS A 45 -11.91 -0.97 -2.64
CA HIS A 45 -10.61 -1.55 -3.03
C HIS A 45 -9.80 -0.54 -3.87
N LEU A 46 -10.40 0.13 -4.84
CA LEU A 46 -9.70 1.15 -5.63
C LEU A 46 -9.08 2.24 -4.74
N ILE A 47 -9.80 2.71 -3.73
CA ILE A 47 -9.30 3.71 -2.78
C ILE A 47 -8.17 3.13 -1.92
N GLU A 48 -8.33 1.93 -1.39
CA GLU A 48 -7.34 1.24 -0.57
C GLU A 48 -6.02 1.11 -1.33
N TYR A 49 -6.06 0.60 -2.55
CA TYR A 49 -4.89 0.42 -3.41
C TYR A 49 -4.29 1.74 -3.91
N ALA A 50 -5.10 2.79 -4.10
CA ALA A 50 -4.60 4.13 -4.41
C ALA A 50 -3.79 4.72 -3.25
N VAL A 51 -4.32 4.65 -2.02
CA VAL A 51 -3.61 5.09 -0.80
C VAL A 51 -2.33 4.26 -0.61
N PHE A 52 -2.43 2.93 -0.77
CA PHE A 52 -1.29 2.03 -0.68
C PHE A 52 -0.19 2.39 -1.69
N GLY A 53 -0.56 2.71 -2.94
CA GLY A 53 0.40 3.14 -3.96
C GLY A 53 1.09 4.46 -3.65
N ILE A 54 0.38 5.42 -3.07
CA ILE A 54 0.99 6.68 -2.59
C ILE A 54 2.01 6.39 -1.48
N LEU A 55 1.68 5.53 -0.52
CA LEU A 55 2.59 5.12 0.56
C LEU A 55 3.82 4.39 0.02
N MET A 56 3.62 3.48 -0.93
CA MET A 56 4.68 2.69 -1.57
C MET A 56 5.64 3.60 -2.34
N GLY A 57 5.11 4.49 -3.17
CA GLY A 57 5.91 5.47 -3.91
C GLY A 57 6.69 6.40 -2.98
N ARG A 58 6.08 6.83 -1.87
CA ARG A 58 6.75 7.62 -0.83
C ARG A 58 7.89 6.85 -0.17
N ALA A 59 7.70 5.56 0.13
CA ALA A 59 8.73 4.71 0.73
C ALA A 59 9.91 4.51 -0.23
N PHE A 60 9.67 4.17 -1.49
CA PHE A 60 10.71 4.03 -2.51
C PHE A 60 11.46 5.33 -2.78
N LYS A 61 10.75 6.46 -2.90
CA LYS A 61 11.38 7.78 -3.04
C LYS A 61 12.22 8.17 -1.83
N SER A 62 11.90 7.66 -0.64
CA SER A 62 12.73 7.91 0.55
C SER A 62 13.98 7.02 0.61
N SER A 63 14.11 6.00 -0.24
CA SER A 63 15.17 4.99 -0.13
C SER A 63 16.56 5.56 -0.44
N PRO A 64 17.62 5.15 0.29
CA PRO A 64 19.00 5.49 -0.08
C PRO A 64 19.48 4.73 -1.32
N ARG A 65 18.77 3.68 -1.75
CA ARG A 65 19.11 2.93 -2.97
C ARG A 65 18.66 3.72 -4.19
N GLU A 66 19.62 4.07 -5.03
CA GLU A 66 19.39 4.91 -6.21
C GLU A 66 18.36 4.31 -7.18
N VAL A 67 18.40 3.00 -7.40
CA VAL A 67 17.42 2.28 -8.25
C VAL A 67 15.99 2.47 -7.75
N LEU A 68 15.77 2.43 -6.43
CA LEU A 68 14.44 2.63 -5.84
C LEU A 68 13.99 4.08 -5.94
N TYR A 69 14.89 5.03 -5.64
CA TYR A 69 14.59 6.45 -5.71
C TYR A 69 14.27 6.92 -7.13
N LYS A 70 15.09 6.55 -8.12
CA LYS A 70 14.92 7.00 -9.52
C LYS A 70 13.67 6.43 -10.16
N ASN A 71 13.34 5.17 -9.85
CA ASN A 71 12.24 4.45 -10.50
C ASN A 71 10.98 4.33 -9.62
N PHE A 72 10.88 5.15 -8.57
CA PHE A 72 9.87 4.98 -7.52
C PHE A 72 8.42 4.86 -8.02
N LYS A 73 8.05 5.59 -9.09
CA LYS A 73 6.70 5.55 -9.67
C LYS A 73 6.38 4.18 -10.27
N ILE A 74 7.24 3.69 -11.15
CA ILE A 74 7.04 2.41 -11.86
C ILE A 74 7.11 1.26 -10.84
N LEU A 75 8.12 1.29 -9.97
CA LEU A 75 8.24 0.27 -8.92
C LEU A 75 7.04 0.26 -7.98
N ALA A 76 6.48 1.43 -7.62
CA ALA A 76 5.28 1.49 -6.80
C ALA A 76 4.09 0.86 -7.52
N VAL A 77 3.85 1.20 -8.78
CA VAL A 77 2.75 0.60 -9.57
C VAL A 77 2.91 -0.92 -9.66
N LEU A 78 4.11 -1.41 -9.98
CA LEU A 78 4.37 -2.85 -10.08
C LEU A 78 4.19 -3.55 -8.72
N ALA A 79 4.68 -2.96 -7.63
CA ALA A 79 4.55 -3.54 -6.29
C ALA A 79 3.10 -3.55 -5.80
N VAL A 80 2.34 -2.48 -6.07
CA VAL A 80 0.90 -2.40 -5.75
C VAL A 80 0.10 -3.42 -6.54
N ALA A 81 0.39 -3.56 -7.84
CA ALA A 81 -0.26 -4.56 -8.69
C ALA A 81 0.05 -5.99 -8.24
N ALA A 82 1.32 -6.28 -7.90
CA ALA A 82 1.72 -7.59 -7.38
C ALA A 82 1.05 -7.90 -6.03
N TYR A 83 0.95 -6.90 -5.15
CA TYR A 83 0.26 -7.04 -3.87
C TYR A 83 -1.25 -7.28 -4.05
N GLY A 84 -1.90 -6.51 -4.92
CA GLY A 84 -3.34 -6.68 -5.19
C GLY A 84 -3.70 -7.94 -5.95
N ALA A 85 -2.72 -8.61 -6.58
CA ALA A 85 -2.92 -9.94 -7.14
C ALA A 85 -2.81 -11.06 -6.09
N SER A 86 -2.25 -10.76 -4.91
CA SER A 86 -2.09 -11.71 -3.80
C SER A 86 -3.15 -11.58 -2.71
N ASP A 87 -3.86 -10.46 -2.70
CA ASP A 87 -5.03 -10.18 -1.88
C ASP A 87 -6.27 -10.87 -2.46
#